data_AF-A0A918CS83-F1
#
_entry.id   AF-A0A918CS83-F1
#
_cell.length_a   1.000
_cell.length_b   1.000
_cell.length_c   1.000
_cell.angle_alpha   90.00
_cell.angle_beta   90.00
_cell.angle_gamma   90.00
#
_symmetry.space_group_name_H-M   'P 1'
#
loop_
_entity.id
_entity.type
_entity.pdbx_description
1 polymer ?
#
loop_
_entity_poly.entity_id
_entity_poly.type
_entity_poly.pdbx_seq_one_letter_code
_entity_poly.pdbx_strand_id
1 'polypeptide(L)'
;MMTSIATPAIGTGAGTLALSTVSALVTGVLATYTLLHHKQVFAWMRKIRGRDEANAELDKPAEWLADLYKAQCRLAQKPCRADDFEDISQTGNMIKGIADHMGALRPELTEVVERVGAYVATALPEPGPAVRVTVPEHRAQLVRAMRQEAARGELARAVIAAEQKIAAQKHG
;
A
#
# COMPACT_ATOMS: atom_id res chain seq x y z
N MET A 1 23.11 -80.63 -28.23
CA MET A 1 22.97 -79.16 -28.14
C MET A 1 22.13 -78.70 -29.32
N MET A 2 20.89 -78.30 -29.08
CA MET A 2 20.07 -77.53 -30.03
C MET A 2 19.62 -76.27 -29.30
N THR A 3 20.17 -75.12 -29.67
CA THR A 3 19.69 -73.81 -29.23
C THR A 3 18.44 -73.48 -30.04
N SER A 4 17.28 -73.58 -29.40
CA SER A 4 16.02 -73.09 -29.96
C SER A 4 16.03 -71.56 -29.88
N ILE A 5 16.27 -70.89 -31.01
CA ILE A 5 16.07 -69.45 -31.14
C ILE A 5 14.56 -69.25 -31.29
N ALA A 6 13.88 -68.90 -30.20
CA ALA A 6 12.54 -68.38 -30.26
C ALA A 6 12.62 -66.95 -30.81
N THR A 7 12.38 -66.78 -32.10
CA THR A 7 12.16 -65.46 -32.70
C THR A 7 10.87 -64.91 -32.12
N PRO A 8 10.88 -63.81 -31.34
CA PRO A 8 9.63 -63.19 -30.94
C PRO A 8 8.94 -62.67 -32.21
N ALA A 9 7.75 -63.20 -32.49
CA ALA A 9 6.84 -62.60 -33.46
C ALA A 9 6.40 -61.24 -32.89
N ILE A 10 7.16 -60.19 -33.19
CA ILE A 10 6.72 -58.82 -32.99
C ILE A 10 5.62 -58.61 -34.03
N GLY A 11 4.38 -58.89 -33.62
CA GLY A 11 3.19 -58.67 -34.43
C GLY A 11 3.02 -57.18 -34.70
N THR A 12 3.60 -56.71 -35.79
CA THR A 12 3.27 -55.43 -36.43
C THR A 12 1.93 -55.57 -37.15
N GLY A 13 0.88 -55.94 -36.41
CA GLY A 13 -0.47 -55.94 -36.92
C GLY A 13 -0.94 -54.49 -37.09
N ALA A 14 -1.79 -54.23 -38.09
CA ALA A 14 -2.39 -52.91 -38.31
C ALA A 14 -2.99 -52.29 -37.02
N GLY A 15 -3.43 -53.13 -36.07
CA GLY A 15 -3.90 -52.72 -34.74
C GLY A 15 -2.85 -52.09 -33.83
N THR A 16 -1.60 -52.57 -33.80
CA THR A 16 -0.53 -51.95 -32.97
C THR A 16 -0.07 -50.62 -33.55
N LEU A 17 -0.01 -50.51 -34.87
CA LEU A 17 0.23 -49.24 -35.57
C LEU A 17 -0.91 -48.24 -35.32
N ALA A 18 -2.17 -48.66 -35.43
CA ALA A 18 -3.34 -47.81 -35.16
C ALA A 18 -3.40 -47.33 -33.70
N LEU A 19 -3.10 -48.19 -32.72
CA LEU A 19 -3.01 -47.79 -31.30
C LEU A 19 -1.88 -46.78 -31.08
N SER A 20 -0.72 -46.98 -31.70
CA SER A 20 0.43 -46.06 -31.55
C SER A 20 0.15 -44.67 -32.16
N THR A 21 -0.54 -44.59 -33.30
CA THR A 21 -0.88 -43.32 -33.94
C THR A 21 -1.96 -42.58 -33.17
N VAL A 22 -2.99 -43.27 -32.69
CA VAL A 22 -4.02 -42.67 -31.82
C VAL A 22 -3.43 -42.20 -30.50
N SER A 23 -2.55 -43.00 -29.87
CA SER A 23 -1.85 -42.60 -28.65
C SER A 23 -0.98 -41.37 -28.88
N ALA A 24 -0.20 -41.33 -29.97
CA ALA A 24 0.64 -40.18 -30.29
C ALA A 24 -0.18 -38.91 -30.55
N LEU A 25 -1.32 -39.03 -31.23
CA LEU A 25 -2.25 -37.91 -31.43
C LEU A 25 -2.83 -37.40 -30.11
N VAL A 26 -3.30 -38.29 -29.24
CA VAL A 26 -3.84 -37.93 -27.92
C VAL A 26 -2.76 -37.26 -27.06
N THR A 27 -1.55 -37.82 -27.01
CA THR A 27 -0.42 -37.22 -26.27
C THR A 27 -0.04 -35.85 -26.86
N GLY A 28 -0.03 -35.69 -28.18
CA GLY A 28 0.24 -34.40 -28.83
C GLY A 28 -0.82 -33.34 -28.49
N VAL A 29 -2.10 -33.70 -28.51
CA VAL A 29 -3.21 -32.82 -28.11
C VAL A 29 -3.12 -32.44 -26.63
N LEU A 30 -2.84 -33.41 -25.75
CA LEU A 30 -2.65 -33.13 -24.33
C LEU A 30 -1.44 -32.23 -24.09
N ALA A 31 -0.29 -32.52 -24.71
CA ALA A 31 0.92 -31.72 -24.56
C ALA A 31 0.71 -30.28 -25.03
N THR A 32 0.04 -30.07 -26.18
CA THR A 32 -0.27 -28.73 -26.68
C THR A 32 -1.25 -28.00 -25.77
N TYR A 33 -2.29 -28.66 -25.27
CA TYR A 33 -3.22 -28.07 -24.30
C TYR A 33 -2.51 -27.68 -23.00
N THR A 34 -1.68 -28.57 -22.44
CA THR A 34 -0.88 -28.31 -21.24
C THR A 34 0.08 -27.13 -21.44
N LEU A 35 0.72 -27.02 -22.61
CA LEU A 35 1.58 -25.88 -22.94
C LEU A 35 0.81 -24.57 -23.03
N LEU A 36 -0.35 -24.56 -23.67
CA LEU A 36 -1.20 -23.37 -23.76
C LEU A 36 -1.71 -22.95 -22.37
N HIS A 37 -2.15 -23.92 -21.57
CA HIS A 37 -2.61 -23.69 -20.21
C HIS A 37 -1.48 -23.13 -19.34
N HIS A 38 -0.25 -23.67 -19.42
CA HIS A 38 0.89 -23.11 -18.71
C HIS A 38 1.17 -21.67 -19.12
N LYS A 39 1.18 -21.37 -20.42
CA LYS A 39 1.37 -19.99 -20.90
C LYS A 39 0.32 -19.03 -20.35
N GLN A 40 -0.94 -19.45 -20.31
CA GLN A 40 -2.03 -18.67 -19.73
C GLN A 40 -1.84 -18.44 -18.23
N VAL A 41 -1.50 -19.48 -17.47
CA VAL A 41 -1.26 -19.39 -16.01
C VAL A 41 -0.06 -18.49 -15.72
N PHE A 42 1.04 -18.60 -16.48
CA PHE A 42 2.20 -17.72 -16.30
C PHE A 42 1.92 -16.27 -16.66
N ALA A 43 1.11 -16.02 -17.69
CA ALA A 43 0.68 -14.66 -18.03
C ALA A 43 -0.19 -14.07 -16.91
N TRP A 44 -1.14 -14.85 -16.39
CA TRP A 44 -1.99 -14.47 -15.27
C TRP A 44 -1.18 -14.22 -13.99
N MET A 45 -0.23 -15.11 -13.67
CA MET A 45 0.62 -14.99 -12.48
C MET A 45 1.52 -13.75 -12.55
N ARG A 46 2.09 -13.43 -13.74
CA ARG A 46 2.82 -12.17 -13.95
C ARG A 46 1.93 -10.95 -13.77
N LYS A 47 0.70 -10.99 -14.29
CA LYS A 47 -0.28 -9.90 -14.12
C LYS A 47 -0.63 -9.68 -12.66
N ILE A 48 -0.88 -10.75 -11.90
CA ILE A 48 -1.17 -10.65 -10.46
C ILE A 48 0.03 -10.09 -9.71
N ARG A 49 1.23 -10.63 -9.95
CA ARG A 49 2.44 -10.17 -9.28
C ARG A 49 2.69 -8.68 -9.51
N GLY A 50 2.53 -8.19 -10.75
CA GLY A 50 2.66 -6.76 -11.03
C GLY A 50 1.63 -5.89 -10.30
N ARG A 51 0.39 -6.40 -10.15
CA ARG A 51 -0.65 -5.73 -9.35
C ARG A 51 -0.32 -5.74 -7.85
N ASP A 52 0.19 -6.85 -7.33
CA ASP A 52 0.56 -6.99 -5.92
C ASP A 52 1.76 -6.09 -5.59
N GLU A 53 2.74 -5.98 -6.49
CA GLU A 53 3.86 -5.04 -6.38
C GLU A 53 3.37 -3.58 -6.38
N ALA A 54 2.48 -3.20 -7.29
CA ALA A 54 1.88 -1.85 -7.30
C ALA A 54 1.06 -1.56 -6.04
N ASN A 55 0.33 -2.54 -5.51
CA ASN A 55 -0.41 -2.39 -4.26
C ASN A 55 0.51 -2.27 -3.04
N ALA A 56 1.64 -2.97 -3.04
CA ALA A 56 2.63 -2.89 -1.97
C ALA A 56 3.29 -1.51 -1.87
N GLU A 57 3.44 -0.79 -2.99
CA GLU A 57 3.91 0.61 -3.01
C GLU A 57 2.95 1.55 -2.27
N LEU A 58 1.66 1.19 -2.20
CA LEU A 58 0.61 1.94 -1.52
C LEU A 58 0.42 1.56 -0.04
N ASP A 59 1.07 0.50 0.45
CA ASP A 59 0.93 0.06 1.85
C ASP A 59 1.62 1.00 2.83
N LYS A 60 2.86 1.40 2.52
CA LYS A 60 3.63 2.34 3.36
C LYS A 60 2.97 3.72 3.54
N PRO A 61 2.51 4.42 2.49
CA PRO A 61 1.82 5.69 2.67
C PRO A 61 0.53 5.51 3.49
N ALA A 62 -0.20 4.41 3.32
CA ALA A 62 -1.39 4.13 4.12
C ALA A 62 -1.04 3.92 5.61
N GLU A 63 0.04 3.20 5.89
CA GLU A 63 0.55 3.02 7.26
C GLU A 63 0.92 4.37 7.90
N TRP A 64 1.68 5.22 7.20
CA TRP A 64 2.07 6.53 7.72
C TRP A 64 0.89 7.48 7.91
N LEU A 65 -0.12 7.44 7.04
CA LEU A 65 -1.36 8.20 7.21
C LEU A 65 -2.14 7.74 8.45
N ALA A 66 -2.23 6.42 8.67
CA ALA A 66 -2.86 5.86 9.86
C ALA A 66 -2.10 6.24 11.14
N ASP A 67 -0.76 6.20 11.11
CA ASP A 67 0.08 6.61 12.23
C ASP A 67 -0.06 8.11 12.51
N LEU A 68 -0.11 8.94 11.48
CA LEU A 68 -0.37 10.38 11.60
C LEU A 68 -1.74 10.64 12.24
N TYR A 69 -2.78 9.92 11.80
CA TYR A 69 -4.11 10.01 12.38
C TYR A 69 -4.09 9.61 13.87
N LYS A 70 -3.40 8.52 14.20
CA LYS A 70 -3.29 8.06 15.58
C LYS A 70 -2.53 9.05 16.47
N ALA A 71 -1.44 9.64 15.97
CA ALA A 71 -0.68 10.67 16.66
C ALA A 71 -1.54 11.90 16.96
N GLN A 72 -2.28 12.40 15.98
CA GLN A 72 -3.18 13.56 16.18
C GLN A 72 -4.28 13.27 17.21
N CYS A 73 -4.80 12.04 17.24
CA CYS A 73 -5.84 11.64 18.19
C CYS A 73 -5.32 11.61 19.63
N ARG A 74 -4.06 11.21 19.84
CA ARG A 74 -3.43 11.24 21.17
C ARG A 74 -3.30 12.67 21.70
N LEU A 75 -3.00 13.62 20.81
CA LEU A 75 -2.84 15.03 21.13
C LEU A 75 -4.16 15.77 21.38
N ALA A 76 -5.31 15.18 21.04
CA ALA A 76 -6.63 15.80 21.20
C ALA A 76 -7.01 16.15 22.65
N GLN A 77 -6.35 15.53 23.63
CA GLN A 77 -6.71 15.63 25.04
C GLN A 77 -6.19 16.91 25.71
N LYS A 78 -5.17 17.54 25.13
CA LYS A 78 -4.52 18.73 25.71
C LYS A 78 -4.10 19.72 24.62
N PRO A 79 -4.11 21.03 24.90
CA PRO A 79 -3.41 21.98 24.05
C PRO A 79 -1.92 21.61 23.99
N CYS A 80 -1.33 21.64 22.79
CA CYS A 80 0.01 21.08 22.56
C CYS A 80 1.06 22.17 22.34
N ARG A 81 2.29 21.84 22.74
CA ARG A 81 3.49 22.65 22.53
C ARG A 81 4.30 22.11 21.37
N ALA A 82 5.33 22.85 20.96
CA ALA A 82 6.20 22.46 19.85
C ALA A 82 6.76 21.03 20.02
N ASP A 83 7.19 20.68 21.23
CA ASP A 83 7.77 19.36 21.54
C ASP A 83 6.75 18.22 21.39
N ASP A 84 5.47 18.48 21.66
CA ASP A 84 4.42 17.47 21.52
C ASP A 84 4.17 17.09 20.04
N PHE A 85 4.68 17.87 19.08
CA PHE A 85 4.48 17.67 17.64
C PHE A 85 5.62 16.90 16.95
N GLU A 86 6.60 16.38 17.70
CA GLU A 86 7.75 15.67 17.11
C GLU A 86 7.30 14.52 16.19
N ASP A 87 6.47 13.60 16.69
CA ASP A 87 5.94 12.45 15.96
C ASP A 87 5.16 12.87 14.69
N ILE A 88 4.36 13.93 14.80
CA ILE A 88 3.55 14.47 13.70
C ILE A 88 4.46 15.08 12.62
N SER A 89 5.48 15.82 13.04
CA SER A 89 6.45 16.46 12.13
C SER A 89 7.30 15.42 11.43
N GLN A 90 7.75 14.39 12.15
CA GLN A 90 8.51 13.28 11.59
C GLN A 90 7.68 12.54 10.53
N THR A 91 6.45 12.16 10.85
CA THR A 91 5.56 11.46 9.92
C THR A 91 5.23 12.33 8.70
N GLY A 92 4.99 13.63 8.89
CA GLY A 92 4.81 14.58 7.80
C GLY A 92 6.02 14.67 6.86
N ASN A 93 7.24 14.64 7.40
CA ASN A 93 8.46 14.63 6.60
C ASN A 93 8.63 13.33 5.81
N MET A 94 8.25 12.18 6.39
CA MET A 94 8.26 10.89 5.68
C MET A 94 7.28 10.90 4.50
N ILE A 95 6.05 11.40 4.72
CA ILE A 95 5.05 11.58 3.66
C ILE A 95 5.56 12.55 2.57
N LYS A 96 6.17 13.67 2.98
CA LYS A 96 6.77 14.62 2.04
C LYS A 96 7.84 13.98 1.16
N GLY A 97 8.68 13.10 1.72
CA GLY A 97 9.73 12.40 0.98
C GLY A 97 9.23 11.48 -0.14
N ILE A 98 7.97 11.03 -0.07
CA ILE A 98 7.38 10.15 -1.08
C ILE A 98 6.36 10.85 -1.99
N ALA A 99 5.84 12.01 -1.57
CA ALA A 99 4.76 12.70 -2.27
C ALA A 99 5.09 13.01 -3.74
N ASP A 100 6.33 13.42 -4.02
CA ASP A 100 6.78 13.74 -5.39
C ASP A 100 6.92 12.50 -6.28
N HIS A 101 7.03 11.30 -5.70
CA HIS A 101 7.18 10.05 -6.43
C HIS A 101 5.85 9.35 -6.71
N MET A 102 4.77 9.72 -6.00
CA MET A 102 3.46 9.09 -6.15
C MET A 102 2.52 9.94 -7.01
N GLY A 103 2.72 9.97 -8.33
CA GLY A 103 2.04 10.90 -9.24
C GLY A 103 0.53 11.05 -9.03
N ALA A 104 -0.20 9.95 -8.87
CA ALA A 104 -1.66 9.97 -8.71
C ALA A 104 -2.16 10.30 -7.29
N LEU A 105 -1.28 10.25 -6.27
CA LEU A 105 -1.54 10.61 -4.86
C LEU A 105 -0.87 11.92 -4.45
N ARG A 106 -0.01 12.46 -5.31
CA ARG A 106 0.78 13.66 -5.05
C ARG A 106 -0.06 14.82 -4.51
N PRO A 107 -1.22 15.20 -5.10
CA PRO A 107 -1.96 16.35 -4.59
C PRO A 107 -2.51 16.07 -3.18
N GLU A 108 -3.02 14.87 -2.91
CA GLU A 108 -3.56 14.51 -1.60
C GLU A 108 -2.45 14.44 -0.53
N LEU A 109 -1.29 13.85 -0.84
CA LEU A 109 -0.16 13.78 0.08
C LEU A 109 0.46 15.15 0.32
N THR A 110 0.51 16.01 -0.70
CA THR A 110 0.98 17.40 -0.56
C THR A 110 0.05 18.19 0.36
N GLU A 111 -1.27 18.06 0.19
CA GLU A 111 -2.23 18.69 1.08
C GLU A 111 -2.05 18.21 2.53
N VAL A 112 -1.86 16.91 2.76
CA VAL A 112 -1.58 16.38 4.11
C VAL A 112 -0.33 17.04 4.72
N VAL A 113 0.76 17.16 3.96
CA VAL A 113 2.00 17.80 4.42
C VAL A 113 1.79 19.28 4.76
N GLU A 114 1.03 20.01 3.92
CA GLU A 114 0.67 21.40 4.20
C GLU A 114 -0.17 21.54 5.47
N ARG A 115 -1.15 20.65 5.68
CA ARG A 115 -1.98 20.63 6.90
C ARG A 115 -1.17 20.27 8.14
N VAL A 116 -0.19 19.36 8.02
CA VAL A 116 0.76 19.09 9.11
C VAL A 116 1.51 20.36 9.49
N GLY A 117 2.09 21.06 8.50
CA GLY A 117 2.78 22.33 8.75
C GLY A 117 1.88 23.39 9.41
N ALA A 118 0.64 23.51 8.92
CA ALA A 118 -0.35 24.42 9.50
C ALA A 118 -0.70 24.04 10.95
N TYR A 119 -0.83 22.74 11.26
CA TYR A 119 -1.13 22.27 12.60
C TYR A 119 0.03 22.52 13.57
N VAL A 120 1.26 22.20 13.18
CA VAL A 120 2.47 22.45 13.98
C VAL A 120 2.66 23.94 14.25
N ALA A 121 2.35 24.81 13.29
CA ALA A 121 2.42 26.26 13.46
C ALA A 121 1.44 26.82 14.52
N THR A 122 0.46 26.04 14.97
CA THR A 122 -0.46 26.44 16.05
C THR A 122 0.05 26.15 17.46
N ALA A 123 1.27 25.59 17.59
CA ALA A 123 1.88 25.25 18.88
C ALA A 123 1.81 26.40 19.90
N LEU A 124 1.46 26.05 21.13
CA LEU A 124 1.46 26.99 22.24
C LEU A 124 2.89 27.33 22.68
N PRO A 125 3.12 28.59 23.13
CA PRO A 125 4.43 28.99 23.63
C PRO A 125 4.77 28.25 24.93
N GLU A 126 6.07 28.15 25.21
CA GLU A 126 6.54 27.59 26.47
C GLU A 126 6.01 28.39 27.67
N PRO A 127 5.64 27.71 28.77
CA PRO A 127 5.29 28.39 30.00
C PRO A 127 6.55 29.06 30.56
N GLY A 128 6.59 30.39 30.52
CA GLY A 128 7.65 31.15 31.17
C GLY A 128 7.68 30.92 32.68
N PRO A 129 8.76 31.35 33.37
CA PRO A 129 8.94 31.16 34.82
C PRO A 129 7.90 31.88 35.70
N ALA A 130 7.04 32.73 35.13
CA ALA A 130 6.05 33.50 35.87
C ALA A 130 4.71 32.74 36.00
N VAL A 131 4.36 32.38 37.24
CA VAL A 131 3.19 31.59 37.65
C VAL A 131 1.84 32.34 37.46
N ARG A 132 1.83 33.61 37.04
CA ARG A 132 0.61 34.40 36.86
C ARG A 132 0.50 34.94 35.44
N VAL A 133 -0.17 34.17 34.59
CA VAL A 133 -0.61 34.60 33.26
C VAL A 133 -1.67 35.68 33.43
N THR A 134 -1.49 36.82 32.78
CA THR A 134 -2.48 37.90 32.81
C THR A 134 -3.75 37.49 32.05
N VAL A 135 -4.91 38.06 32.40
CA VAL A 135 -6.18 37.81 31.68
C VAL A 135 -6.07 37.98 30.15
N PRO A 136 -5.43 39.02 29.59
CA PRO A 136 -5.26 39.14 28.14
C PRO A 136 -4.40 38.03 27.53
N GLU A 137 -3.34 37.60 28.20
CA GLU A 137 -2.49 36.48 27.74
C GLU A 137 -3.26 35.16 27.77
N HIS A 138 -4.08 34.92 28.79
CA HIS A 138 -4.93 33.75 28.87
C HIS A 138 -5.95 33.69 27.72
N ARG A 139 -6.55 34.84 27.36
CA ARG A 139 -7.45 34.93 26.20
C ARG A 139 -6.72 34.65 24.88
N ALA A 140 -5.49 35.13 24.73
CA ALA A 140 -4.67 34.85 23.55
C ALA A 140 -4.31 33.35 23.44
N GLN A 141 -4.01 32.69 24.57
CA GLN A 141 -3.77 31.24 24.62
C GLN A 141 -5.02 30.44 24.24
N LEU A 142 -6.21 30.82 24.72
CA LEU A 142 -7.47 30.18 24.33
C LEU A 142 -7.73 30.30 22.83
N VAL A 143 -7.52 31.46 22.23
CA VAL A 143 -7.67 31.66 20.78
C VAL A 143 -6.70 30.77 20.01
N ARG A 144 -5.45 30.62 20.47
CA ARG A 144 -4.49 29.69 19.85
C ARG A 144 -4.91 28.24 19.99
N ALA A 145 -5.38 27.81 21.16
CA ALA A 145 -5.88 26.46 21.38
C ALA A 145 -7.10 26.14 20.47
N MET A 146 -8.00 27.10 20.25
CA MET A 146 -9.10 26.93 19.29
C MET A 146 -8.61 26.80 17.85
N ARG A 147 -7.59 27.58 17.45
CA ARG A 147 -6.96 27.46 16.13
C ARG A 147 -6.28 26.11 15.96
N GLN A 148 -5.62 25.62 17.01
CA GLN A 148 -5.00 24.31 17.03
C GLN A 148 -6.04 23.21 16.79
N GLU A 149 -7.20 23.28 17.47
CA GLU A 149 -8.27 22.31 17.26
C GLU A 149 -8.88 22.37 15.85
N ALA A 150 -9.06 23.57 15.30
CA ALA A 150 -9.50 23.74 13.92
C ALA A 150 -8.50 23.13 12.91
N ALA A 151 -7.20 23.39 13.09
CA ALA A 151 -6.13 22.84 12.26
C ALA A 151 -6.04 21.31 12.37
N ARG A 152 -6.26 20.75 13.57
CA ARG A 152 -6.38 19.29 13.76
C ARG A 152 -7.53 18.69 12.95
N GLY A 153 -8.70 19.34 12.98
CA GLY A 153 -9.86 18.90 12.19
C GLY A 153 -9.65 18.98 10.68
N GLU A 154 -8.85 19.95 10.21
CA GLU A 154 -8.43 20.04 8.81
C GLU A 154 -7.44 18.94 8.42
N LEU A 155 -6.44 18.68 9.27
CA LEU A 155 -5.50 17.58 9.07
C LEU A 155 -6.22 16.24 9.00
N ALA A 156 -7.14 15.97 9.92
CA ALA A 156 -7.93 14.74 9.93
C ALA A 156 -8.71 14.54 8.62
N ARG A 157 -9.30 15.60 8.07
CA ARG A 157 -10.02 15.53 6.78
C ARG A 157 -9.08 15.24 5.62
N ALA A 158 -7.90 15.88 5.59
CA ALA A 158 -6.91 15.64 4.54
C ALA A 158 -6.39 14.19 4.58
N VAL A 159 -6.12 13.65 5.78
CA VAL A 159 -5.68 12.26 5.97
C VAL A 159 -6.74 11.28 5.46
N ILE A 160 -8.01 11.45 5.85
CA ILE A 160 -9.11 10.59 5.40
C ILE A 160 -9.26 10.65 3.87
N ALA A 161 -9.15 11.83 3.27
CA ALA A 161 -9.22 11.99 1.82
C ALA A 161 -8.08 11.24 1.09
N ALA A 162 -6.86 11.33 1.62
CA ALA A 162 -5.70 10.61 1.09
C ALA A 162 -5.87 9.08 1.22
N GLU A 163 -6.35 8.59 2.38
CA GLU A 163 -6.66 7.17 2.58
C GLU A 163 -7.73 6.65 1.61
N GLN A 164 -8.80 7.42 1.40
CA GLN A 164 -9.84 7.09 0.43
C GLN A 164 -9.28 7.01 -0.99
N LYS A 165 -8.35 7.91 -1.36
CA LYS A 165 -7.71 7.90 -2.67
C LYS A 165 -6.80 6.68 -2.84
N ILE A 166 -6.06 6.29 -1.80
CA ILE A 166 -5.26 5.05 -1.79
C ILE A 166 -6.18 3.83 -1.98
N ALA A 167 -7.29 3.75 -1.25
CA ALA A 167 -8.24 2.65 -1.37
C ALA A 167 -8.82 2.56 -2.80
N ALA A 168 -9.15 3.70 -3.41
CA ALA A 168 -9.61 3.75 -4.80
C ALA A 168 -8.56 3.23 -5.79
N GLN A 169 -7.27 3.53 -5.58
CA GLN A 169 -6.18 3.03 -6.43
C GLN A 169 -5.89 1.54 -6.26
N LYS A 170 -6.08 0.98 -5.05
CA LYS A 170 -5.93 -0.46 -4.81
C LYS A 170 -7.01 -1.32 -5.48
N HIS A 171 -8.17 -0.73 -5.75
CA HIS A 171 -9.35 -1.44 -6.26
C HIS A 171 -9.72 -1.11 -7.71
N GLY A 172 -9.15 -0.05 -8.30
CA GLY A 172 -9.32 0.32 -9.72
C GLY A 172 -8.34 -0.41 -10.63
#